data_AF-A0A4R5GE89-F1
#
_entry.id   AF-A0A4R5GE89-F1
#
_cell.length_a   1.000
_cell.length_b   1.000
_cell.length_c   1.000
_cell.angle_alpha   90.00
_cell.angle_beta   90.00
_cell.angle_gamma   90.00
#
_symmetry.space_group_name_H-M   'P 1'
#
loop_
_entity.id
_entity.type
_entity.pdbx_description
1 polymer ?
#
loop_
_entity_poly.entity_id
_entity_poly.type
_entity_poly.pdbx_seq_one_letter_code
_entity_poly.pdbx_strand_id
1 'polypeptide(L)'
;MSLYRVFRIAWDTELDGEPHDPQALGLPTEALVRAADPDDIADALSDEYGWCVLSCAYEPAGGPDPLSLAKAAREDAVECGAPKPRRTP
;
A
#
# COMPACT_ATOMS: atom_id res chain seq x y z
N MET A 1 0.63 16.11 -5.22
CA MET A 1 1.21 14.77 -5.07
C MET A 1 2.32 14.85 -4.03
N SER A 2 2.13 14.15 -2.94
CA SER A 2 3.08 14.05 -1.84
C SER A 2 3.83 12.72 -1.94
N LEU A 3 5.06 12.68 -1.45
CA LEU A 3 5.81 11.44 -1.34
C LEU A 3 5.54 10.81 0.01
N TYR A 4 5.10 9.56 0.02
CA TYR A 4 4.89 8.76 1.22
C TYR A 4 5.88 7.61 1.24
N ARG A 5 6.51 7.39 2.38
CA ARG A 5 7.24 6.17 2.68
C ARG A 5 6.25 5.20 3.29
N VAL A 6 6.01 4.11 2.58
CA VAL A 6 5.11 3.04 2.99
C VAL A 6 5.94 1.87 3.49
N PHE A 7 5.55 1.27 4.60
CA PHE A 7 6.24 0.18 5.26
C PHE A 7 5.25 -0.78 5.93
N ARG A 8 5.72 -1.99 6.28
CA ARG A 8 4.85 -3.08 6.77
C ARG A 8 3.68 -3.36 5.81
N ILE A 9 3.95 -3.37 4.51
CA ILE A 9 2.93 -3.64 3.50
C ILE A 9 2.54 -5.13 3.59
N ALA A 10 1.29 -5.38 3.92
CA ALA A 10 0.66 -6.68 3.87
C ALA A 10 -0.06 -6.81 2.52
N TRP A 11 0.32 -7.81 1.74
CA TRP A 11 -0.24 -8.09 0.42
C TRP A 11 -1.22 -9.24 0.50
N ASP A 12 -2.27 -9.18 -0.32
CA ASP A 12 -3.19 -10.29 -0.55
C ASP A 12 -2.52 -11.27 -1.51
N THR A 13 -1.81 -12.23 -0.95
CA THR A 13 -1.04 -13.23 -1.70
C THR A 13 -1.77 -14.57 -1.81
N GLU A 14 -3.07 -14.59 -1.51
CA GLU A 14 -3.88 -15.81 -1.65
C GLU A 14 -4.04 -16.15 -3.14
N LEU A 15 -3.48 -17.29 -3.54
CA LEU A 15 -3.65 -17.87 -4.87
C LEU A 15 -4.25 -19.25 -4.70
N ASP A 16 -5.35 -19.53 -5.40
CA ASP A 16 -6.02 -20.85 -5.36
C ASP A 16 -6.43 -21.28 -3.93
N GLY A 17 -6.64 -20.31 -3.02
CA GLY A 17 -6.98 -20.57 -1.61
C GLY A 17 -5.78 -20.90 -0.72
N GLU A 18 -4.55 -20.79 -1.21
CA GLU A 18 -3.33 -20.92 -0.39
C GLU A 18 -2.60 -19.58 -0.27
N PRO A 19 -2.19 -19.16 0.94
CA PRO A 19 -1.40 -17.94 1.13
C PRO A 19 0.02 -18.17 0.63
N HIS A 20 0.49 -17.31 -0.28
CA HIS A 20 1.87 -17.31 -0.74
C HIS A 20 2.73 -16.28 -0.03
N ASP A 21 4.04 -16.52 -0.02
CA ASP A 21 4.97 -15.56 0.57
C ASP A 21 5.12 -14.34 -0.36
N PRO A 22 4.85 -13.10 0.09
CA PRO A 22 4.96 -11.91 -0.75
C PRO A 22 6.38 -11.72 -1.31
N GLN A 23 7.42 -12.11 -0.55
CA GLN A 23 8.80 -12.04 -1.04
C GLN A 23 9.05 -13.00 -2.20
N ALA A 24 8.41 -14.19 -2.20
CA ALA A 24 8.51 -15.14 -3.30
C ALA A 24 7.80 -14.62 -4.57
N LEU A 25 6.81 -13.75 -4.40
CA LEU A 25 6.08 -13.07 -5.48
C LEU A 25 6.76 -11.77 -5.95
N GLY A 26 7.87 -11.38 -5.34
CA GLY A 26 8.59 -10.14 -5.66
C GLY A 26 7.94 -8.87 -5.09
N LEU A 27 7.08 -9.01 -4.07
CA LEU A 27 6.37 -7.90 -3.45
C LEU A 27 7.17 -7.32 -2.29
N PRO A 28 7.46 -6.00 -2.30
CA PRO A 28 8.24 -5.38 -1.24
C PRO A 28 7.38 -5.13 0.00
N THR A 29 8.01 -5.21 1.17
CA THR A 29 7.39 -4.84 2.46
C THR A 29 7.51 -3.34 2.76
N GLU A 30 8.32 -2.62 1.99
CA GLU A 30 8.54 -1.18 2.08
C GLU A 30 8.70 -0.58 0.68
N ALA A 31 8.03 0.54 0.41
CA ALA A 31 8.09 1.23 -0.88
C ALA A 31 7.92 2.75 -0.71
N LEU A 32 8.43 3.51 -1.67
CA LEU A 32 8.17 4.95 -1.76
C LEU A 32 7.09 5.19 -2.81
N VAL A 33 5.95 5.73 -2.39
CA VAL A 33 4.77 5.91 -3.23
C VAL A 33 4.47 7.39 -3.36
N ARG A 34 4.19 7.84 -4.58
CA ARG A 34 3.70 9.20 -4.84
C ARG A 34 2.19 9.15 -4.98
N ALA A 35 1.48 9.72 -4.02
CA ALA A 35 0.02 9.77 -4.01
C ALA A 35 -0.46 11.21 -3.82
N ALA A 36 -1.68 11.50 -4.28
CA ALA A 36 -2.33 12.76 -3.94
C ALA A 36 -2.68 12.78 -2.44
N ASP A 37 -3.22 11.67 -1.96
CA ASP A 37 -3.75 11.46 -0.62
C ASP A 37 -3.34 10.07 -0.09
N PRO A 38 -3.36 9.83 1.24
CA PRO A 38 -3.01 8.53 1.80
C PRO A 38 -3.95 7.39 1.39
N ASP A 39 -5.21 7.71 1.05
CA ASP A 39 -6.20 6.73 0.59
C ASP A 39 -5.80 6.14 -0.78
N ASP A 40 -5.16 6.95 -1.63
CA ASP A 40 -4.62 6.53 -2.93
C ASP A 40 -3.34 5.68 -2.83
N ILE A 41 -2.70 5.56 -1.65
CA ILE A 41 -1.47 4.78 -1.50
C ILE A 41 -1.70 3.31 -1.87
N ALA A 42 -2.83 2.75 -1.44
CA ALA A 42 -3.16 1.35 -1.70
C ALA A 42 -3.46 1.10 -3.18
N ASP A 43 -4.19 2.01 -3.84
CA ASP A 43 -4.47 1.90 -5.29
C ASP A 43 -3.18 2.07 -6.09
N ALA A 44 -2.31 3.04 -5.74
CA ALA A 44 -1.02 3.22 -6.40
C ALA A 44 -0.09 2.00 -6.25
N LEU A 45 -0.05 1.37 -5.06
CA LEU A 45 0.68 0.12 -4.86
C LEU A 45 0.05 -1.04 -5.66
N SER A 46 -1.27 -1.11 -5.70
CA SER A 46 -1.96 -2.17 -6.43
C SER A 46 -1.81 -2.03 -7.94
N ASP A 47 -1.74 -0.79 -8.46
CA ASP A 47 -1.49 -0.49 -9.87
C ASP A 47 -0.05 -0.84 -10.27
N GLU A 48 0.93 -0.46 -9.45
CA GLU A 48 2.36 -0.73 -9.70
C GLU A 48 2.68 -2.23 -9.65
N TYR A 49 2.25 -2.91 -8.60
CA TYR A 49 2.64 -4.31 -8.36
C TYR A 49 1.63 -5.31 -8.94
N GLY A 50 0.40 -4.89 -9.22
CA GLY A 50 -0.67 -5.79 -9.70
C GLY A 50 -1.26 -6.68 -8.61
N TRP A 51 -1.01 -6.38 -7.33
CA TRP A 51 -1.47 -7.14 -6.17
C TRP A 51 -2.26 -6.25 -5.21
N CYS A 52 -3.26 -6.80 -4.54
CA CYS A 52 -4.02 -6.03 -3.57
C CYS A 52 -3.22 -5.85 -2.27
N VAL A 53 -3.22 -4.64 -1.73
CA VAL A 53 -2.67 -4.34 -0.40
C VAL A 53 -3.78 -4.56 0.63
N LEU A 54 -3.58 -5.48 1.57
CA LEU A 54 -4.51 -5.71 2.69
C LEU A 54 -4.39 -4.65 3.77
N SER A 55 -3.15 -4.20 4.04
CA SER A 55 -2.86 -3.16 5.03
C SER A 55 -1.46 -2.64 4.82
N CYS A 56 -1.21 -1.38 5.13
CA CYS A 56 0.13 -0.81 5.10
C CYS A 56 0.24 0.37 6.05
N ALA A 57 1.41 0.58 6.64
CA ALA A 57 1.72 1.79 7.37
C ALA A 57 2.43 2.79 6.44
N TYR A 58 2.21 4.08 6.63
CA TYR A 58 2.85 5.11 5.82
C TYR A 58 3.26 6.33 6.65
N GLU A 59 4.25 7.06 6.15
CA GLU A 59 4.72 8.33 6.70
C GLU A 59 5.06 9.31 5.56
N PRO A 60 4.78 10.61 5.71
CA PRO A 60 5.14 11.60 4.70
C PRO A 60 6.67 11.75 4.61
N ALA A 61 7.24 11.48 3.43
CA ALA A 61 8.69 11.48 3.20
C ALA A 61 9.27 12.90 2.96
N GLY A 62 8.49 13.96 3.21
CA GLY A 62 8.92 15.36 3.11
C GLY A 62 8.33 16.20 4.24
N GLY A 63 9.17 16.95 4.97
CA GLY A 63 8.75 17.97 5.93
C GLY A 63 9.13 19.39 5.46
N PRO A 64 8.66 20.48 6.11
CA PRO A 64 7.85 20.54 7.34
C PRO A 64 6.51 21.29 7.19
N ASP A 65 5.42 20.73 7.73
CA ASP A 65 4.45 21.55 8.47
C ASP A 65 4.13 20.84 9.80
N PRO A 66 4.60 21.36 10.94
CA PRO A 66 4.49 20.70 12.24
C PRO A 66 3.06 20.63 12.77
N LEU A 67 2.06 21.28 12.13
CA LEU A 67 0.66 21.13 12.49
C LEU A 67 -0.03 19.91 11.85
N SER A 68 0.52 19.33 10.79
CA SER A 68 -0.01 18.08 10.18
C SER A 68 0.69 16.81 10.70
N LEU A 69 1.80 16.97 11.44
CA LEU A 69 2.68 15.89 11.89
C LEU A 69 2.07 15.00 12.99
N ALA A 70 1.08 15.49 13.73
CA ALA A 70 0.45 14.76 14.84
C ALA A 70 -0.57 13.68 14.39
N LYS A 71 -0.84 13.53 13.08
CA LYS A 71 -1.88 12.62 12.55
C LYS A 71 -1.37 11.66 11.46
N ALA A 72 -0.06 11.54 11.28
CA ALA A 72 0.51 10.85 10.12
C ALA A 72 0.91 9.38 10.37
N ALA A 73 1.26 9.00 11.60
CA ALA A 73 1.40 7.58 11.96
C ALA A 73 0.02 7.01 12.26
N ARG A 74 -0.79 6.89 11.21
CA ARG A 74 -2.09 6.26 11.30
C ARG A 74 -1.94 4.88 10.68
N GLU A 75 -1.96 3.85 11.51
CA GLU A 75 -2.26 2.49 11.05
C GLU A 75 -3.74 2.51 10.67
N ASP A 76 -4.05 3.03 9.49
CA ASP A 76 -5.36 2.85 8.91
C ASP A 76 -5.31 1.50 8.19
N ALA A 77 -6.13 0.55 8.65
CA ALA A 77 -6.40 -0.66 7.90
C ALA A 77 -7.08 -0.19 6.60
N VAL A 78 -6.27 -0.02 5.55
CA VAL A 78 -6.76 0.44 4.27
C VAL A 78 -7.61 -0.70 3.72
N GLU A 79 -8.91 -0.58 3.88
CA GLU A 79 -9.86 -1.59 3.43
C GLU A 79 -9.85 -1.53 1.90
N CYS A 80 -9.10 -2.44 1.27
CA CYS A 80 -8.97 -2.50 -0.19
C CYS A 80 -10.36 -2.64 -0.78
N GLY A 81 -10.83 -1.58 -1.45
CA GLY A 81 -12.15 -1.55 -2.08
C GLY A 81 -12.22 -2.56 -3.21
N ALA A 82 -12.72 -3.76 -2.89
CA ALA A 82 -13.13 -4.87 -3.74
C ALA A 82 -12.11 -5.36 -4.81
N PRO A 83 -11.90 -6.69 -4.95
CA PRO A 83 -10.96 -7.23 -5.91
C PRO A 83 -11.35 -6.82 -7.35
N LYS A 84 -10.48 -6.05 -8.01
CA LYS A 84 -10.61 -5.84 -9.47
C LYS A 84 -10.44 -7.22 -10.14
N PRO A 85 -11.40 -7.69 -10.96
CA PRO A 85 -11.31 -9.01 -11.56
C PRO A 85 -10.04 -9.10 -12.40
N ARG A 86 -9.20 -10.10 -12.12
CA ARG A 86 -8.03 -10.45 -12.94
C ARG A 86 -8.47 -10.50 -14.41
N ARG A 87 -7.91 -9.62 -15.24
CA ARG A 87 -7.92 -9.83 -16.70
C ARG A 87 -7.12 -11.11 -16.96
N THR A 88 -7.83 -12.21 -17.12
CA THR A 88 -7.33 -13.40 -17.78
C THR A 88 -7.11 -13.02 -19.26
N PRO A 89 -5.99 -13.42 -19.90
CA PRO A 89 -5.76 -13.19 -21.32
C PRO A 89 -6.78 -13.89 -22.21
#